data_AF-A0A7V9YZS2-F1
#
_entry.id   AF-A0A7V9YZS2-F1
#
_cell.length_a   1.000
_cell.length_b   1.000
_cell.length_c   1.000
_cell.angle_alpha   90.00
_cell.angle_beta   90.00
_cell.angle_gamma   90.00
#
_symmetry.space_group_name_H-M   'P 1'
#
loop_
_entity.id
_entity.type
_entity.pdbx_description
1 polymer ?
#
loop_
_entity_poly.entity_id
_entity_poly.type
_entity_poly.pdbx_seq_one_letter_code
_entity_poly.pdbx_strand_id
1 'polypeptide(L)'
;MEPEMTVSTDGKYIFNHAGTIFRATTLKSTNMTYVTTIDPFSAIAFDPAQGVFYTSDADFVTMYDSTSFEILNSWFVDGYVDKLFVRNGKVIMLTTEMPYENDVEVQSVQIFDPNENE
;
A
#
# COMPACT_ATOMS: atom_id res chain seq x y z
N MET A 1 -12.62 -2.90 11.53
CA MET A 1 -11.39 -2.20 11.11
C MET A 1 -11.24 -0.97 11.98
N GLU A 2 -10.09 -0.83 12.64
CA GLU A 2 -9.69 0.43 13.26
C GLU A 2 -9.31 1.42 12.14
N PRO A 3 -9.65 2.72 12.26
CA PRO A 3 -9.18 3.72 11.30
C PRO A 3 -7.66 3.86 11.40
N GLU A 4 -6.94 3.30 10.43
CA GLU A 4 -5.50 3.44 10.31
C GLU A 4 -5.15 4.65 9.41
N MET A 5 -4.14 5.40 9.84
CA MET A 5 -3.52 6.47 9.08
C MET A 5 -2.02 6.20 9.02
N THR A 6 -1.42 6.47 7.87
CA THR A 6 0.01 6.28 7.65
C THR A 6 0.64 7.55 7.09
N VAL A 7 1.85 7.87 7.52
CA VAL A 7 2.62 9.01 7.00
C VAL A 7 3.60 8.51 5.94
N SER A 8 3.76 9.25 4.82
CA SER A 8 4.82 8.95 3.85
C SER A 8 6.20 8.96 4.49
N THR A 9 7.14 8.20 3.92
CA THR A 9 8.53 8.12 4.42
C THR A 9 9.26 9.47 4.42
N ASP A 10 8.88 10.38 3.54
CA ASP A 10 9.40 11.75 3.47
C ASP A 10 8.67 12.75 4.40
N GLY A 11 7.64 12.29 5.10
CA GLY A 11 6.85 13.08 6.05
C GLY A 11 5.95 14.14 5.42
N LYS A 12 5.82 14.18 4.08
CA LYS A 12 5.06 15.23 3.39
C LYS A 12 3.56 14.96 3.30
N TYR A 13 3.13 13.70 3.46
CA TYR A 13 1.74 13.29 3.26
C TYR A 13 1.24 12.36 4.35
N ILE A 14 -0.06 12.46 4.66
CA ILE A 14 -0.81 11.57 5.54
C ILE A 14 -1.87 10.88 4.67
N PHE A 15 -1.89 9.56 4.70
CA PHE A 15 -2.83 8.71 4.00
C PHE A 15 -3.80 8.13 5.02
N ASN A 16 -5.10 8.14 4.71
CA ASN A 16 -6.07 7.33 5.42
C ASN A 16 -6.51 6.15 4.54
N HIS A 17 -7.05 5.10 5.16
CA HIS A 17 -7.46 3.88 4.45
C HIS A 17 -8.68 4.08 3.54
N ALA A 18 -9.37 5.22 3.63
CA ALA A 18 -10.41 5.62 2.67
C ALA A 18 -9.81 6.21 1.38
N GLY A 19 -8.48 6.22 1.23
CA GLY A 19 -7.76 6.70 0.04
C GLY A 19 -7.53 8.21 0.02
N THR A 20 -7.93 8.96 1.04
CA THR A 20 -7.72 10.41 1.07
C THR A 20 -6.30 10.74 1.52
N ILE A 21 -5.64 11.63 0.78
CA ILE A 21 -4.29 12.09 1.04
C ILE A 21 -4.31 13.55 1.49
N PHE A 22 -3.70 13.80 2.64
CA PHE A 22 -3.54 15.12 3.22
C PHE A 22 -2.09 15.54 3.25
N ARG A 23 -1.85 16.84 3.20
CA ARG A 23 -0.51 17.41 3.35
C ARG A 23 -0.08 17.40 4.82
N ALA A 24 1.10 16.88 5.12
CA ALA A 24 1.74 17.01 6.43
C ALA A 24 2.78 18.12 6.40
N THR A 25 2.55 19.18 7.19
CA THR A 25 3.52 20.28 7.36
C THR A 25 3.45 20.84 8.78
N THR A 26 4.49 21.56 9.20
CA THR A 26 4.49 22.29 10.47
C THR A 26 3.70 23.60 10.40
N LEU A 27 3.42 24.12 9.20
CA LEU A 27 2.65 25.34 8.99
C LEU A 27 1.17 25.07 9.18
N LYS A 28 0.59 25.66 10.23
CA LYS A 28 -0.83 25.46 10.60
C LYS A 28 -1.82 25.74 9.46
N SER A 29 -1.53 26.69 8.57
CA SER A 29 -2.39 27.05 7.45
C SER A 29 -2.43 26.00 6.33
N THR A 30 -1.43 25.13 6.24
CA THR A 30 -1.29 24.13 5.18
C THR A 30 -1.21 22.70 5.70
N ASN A 31 -1.17 22.51 7.02
CA ASN A 31 -1.19 21.18 7.61
C ASN A 31 -2.59 20.56 7.51
N MET A 32 -2.64 19.28 7.17
CA MET A 32 -3.85 18.49 6.94
C MET A 32 -4.79 19.04 5.86
N THR A 33 -4.28 19.83 4.91
CA THR A 33 -5.07 20.23 3.74
C THR A 33 -5.16 19.08 2.75
N TYR A 34 -6.33 18.89 2.15
CA TYR A 34 -6.55 17.90 1.09
C TYR A 34 -5.57 18.08 -0.08
N VAL A 35 -5.04 16.96 -0.57
CA VAL A 35 -4.16 16.91 -1.74
C VAL A 35 -4.89 16.22 -2.90
N THR A 36 -5.26 14.96 -2.71
CA THR A 36 -5.93 14.13 -3.71
C THR A 36 -6.58 12.92 -3.03
N THR A 37 -7.21 12.06 -3.83
CA THR A 37 -7.76 10.76 -3.43
C THR A 37 -7.21 9.68 -4.36
N ILE A 38 -6.87 8.52 -3.79
CA ILE A 38 -6.62 7.25 -4.46
C ILE A 38 -7.70 6.24 -4.04
N ASP A 39 -7.65 5.03 -4.58
CA ASP A 39 -8.58 3.97 -4.16
C ASP A 39 -8.40 3.64 -2.67
N PRO A 40 -9.49 3.26 -1.97
CA PRO A 40 -9.40 2.74 -0.61
C PRO A 40 -8.46 1.54 -0.52
N PHE A 41 -7.86 1.33 0.65
CA PHE A 41 -6.88 0.27 0.84
C PHE A 41 -6.87 -0.28 2.27
N SER A 42 -6.45 -1.53 2.42
CA SER A 42 -6.26 -2.24 3.70
C SER A 42 -4.85 -2.12 4.25
N ALA A 43 -3.83 -2.00 3.39
CA ALA A 43 -2.44 -1.81 3.78
C ALA A 43 -1.69 -0.92 2.77
N ILE A 44 -0.57 -0.35 3.22
CA ILE A 44 0.28 0.53 2.42
C ILE A 44 1.75 0.33 2.79
N ALA A 45 2.64 0.38 1.80
CA ALA A 45 4.09 0.39 1.99
C ALA A 45 4.76 1.31 0.96
N PHE A 46 5.90 1.92 1.33
CA PHE A 46 6.57 2.93 0.51
C PHE A 46 7.94 2.43 0.03
N ASP A 47 8.26 2.70 -1.24
CA ASP A 47 9.60 2.55 -1.80
C ASP A 47 10.17 3.91 -2.26
N PRO A 48 10.76 4.69 -1.35
CA PRO A 48 11.32 6.00 -1.70
C PRO A 48 12.53 5.89 -2.64
N ALA A 49 13.21 4.74 -2.71
CA ALA A 49 14.35 4.56 -3.61
C ALA A 49 13.90 4.48 -5.07
N GLN A 50 12.71 3.92 -5.32
CA GLN A 50 12.09 3.84 -6.64
C GLN A 50 11.07 4.96 -6.90
N GLY A 51 10.76 5.79 -5.90
CA GLY A 51 9.81 6.90 -6.05
C GLY A 51 8.36 6.44 -6.15
N VAL A 52 8.02 5.32 -5.52
CA VAL A 52 6.69 4.70 -5.60
C VAL A 52 6.17 4.27 -4.24
N PHE A 53 4.88 3.97 -4.17
CA PHE A 53 4.28 3.29 -3.04
C PHE A 53 3.28 2.25 -3.52
N TYR A 54 2.98 1.30 -2.64
CA TYR A 54 2.09 0.19 -2.89
C TYR A 54 0.95 0.24 -1.89
N THR A 55 -0.27 0.02 -2.37
CA THR A 55 -1.42 -0.27 -1.52
C THR A 55 -1.96 -1.65 -1.82
N SER A 56 -2.71 -2.22 -0.89
CA SER A 56 -3.48 -3.43 -1.13
C SER A 56 -4.95 -3.22 -0.84
N ASP A 57 -5.80 -3.91 -1.59
CA ASP A 57 -7.21 -4.10 -1.27
C ASP A 57 -7.58 -5.55 -1.61
N ALA A 58 -8.05 -6.29 -0.61
CA ALA A 58 -8.26 -7.73 -0.71
C ALA A 58 -7.07 -8.49 -1.33
N ASP A 59 -7.24 -9.08 -2.51
CA ASP A 59 -6.29 -9.89 -3.28
C ASP A 59 -5.55 -9.08 -4.36
N PHE A 60 -5.59 -7.75 -4.28
CA PHE A 60 -4.88 -6.85 -5.19
C PHE A 60 -3.78 -6.06 -4.50
N VAL A 61 -2.68 -5.87 -5.23
CA VAL A 61 -1.65 -4.88 -4.92
C VAL A 61 -1.54 -3.88 -6.06
N THR A 62 -1.61 -2.60 -5.73
CA THR A 62 -1.54 -1.50 -6.69
C THR A 62 -0.31 -0.64 -6.42
N MET A 63 0.47 -0.34 -7.46
CA MET A 63 1.64 0.53 -7.43
C MET A 63 1.27 1.92 -7.94
N TYR A 64 1.70 2.93 -7.20
CA TYR A 64 1.45 4.34 -7.51
C TYR A 64 2.76 5.10 -7.60
N ASP A 65 2.79 6.12 -8.46
CA ASP A 65 3.83 7.14 -8.45
C ASP A 65 3.71 7.99 -7.17
N SER A 66 4.80 8.18 -6.44
CA SER A 66 4.79 8.90 -5.15
C SER A 66 4.61 10.41 -5.27
N THR A 67 4.70 10.97 -6.48
CA THR A 67 4.59 12.40 -6.75
C THR A 67 3.26 12.76 -7.38
N SER A 68 2.85 12.06 -8.44
CA SER A 68 1.58 12.30 -9.14
C SER A 68 0.40 11.57 -8.51
N PHE A 69 0.65 10.52 -7.71
CA PHE A 69 -0.36 9.59 -7.18
C PHE A 69 -1.14 8.85 -8.29
N GLU A 70 -0.59 8.79 -9.50
CA GLU A 70 -1.17 8.00 -10.59
C GLU A 70 -0.81 6.52 -10.41
N ILE A 71 -1.75 5.64 -10.79
CA ILE A 71 -1.51 4.20 -10.83
C ILE A 71 -0.50 3.90 -11.94
N LEU A 72 0.56 3.19 -11.58
CA LEU A 72 1.58 2.72 -12.50
C LEU A 72 1.34 1.27 -12.93
N ASN A 73 0.90 0.42 -11.99
CA ASN A 73 0.60 -0.98 -12.26
C ASN A 73 -0.26 -1.61 -11.15
N SER A 74 -0.83 -2.78 -11.39
CA SER A 74 -1.51 -3.59 -10.39
C SER A 74 -1.38 -5.09 -10.67
N TRP A 75 -1.42 -5.88 -9.61
CA TRP A 75 -1.30 -7.34 -9.68
C TRP A 75 -2.33 -8.00 -8.76
N PHE A 76 -2.83 -9.15 -9.21
CA PHE A 76 -3.49 -10.11 -8.34
C PHE A 76 -2.45 -10.91 -7.57
N VAL A 77 -2.74 -11.23 -6.31
CA VAL A 77 -1.91 -12.06 -5.45
C VAL A 77 -2.73 -13.17 -4.82
N ASP A 78 -2.05 -14.21 -4.34
CA ASP A 78 -2.76 -15.34 -3.72
C ASP A 78 -3.22 -14.95 -2.30
N GLY A 79 -4.53 -15.03 -2.05
CA GLY A 79 -5.12 -14.71 -0.74
C GLY A 79 -5.29 -13.22 -0.45
N TYR A 80 -5.83 -12.92 0.71
CA TYR A 80 -6.10 -11.55 1.16
C TYR A 80 -4.84 -10.93 1.78
N VAL A 81 -4.45 -9.75 1.34
CA VAL A 81 -3.29 -9.03 1.86
C VAL A 81 -3.64 -8.32 3.18
N ASP A 82 -2.99 -8.75 4.25
CA ASP A 82 -3.15 -8.18 5.59
C ASP A 82 -2.16 -7.04 5.86
N LYS A 83 -0.90 -7.21 5.42
CA LYS A 83 0.16 -6.22 5.59
C LYS A 83 1.11 -6.21 4.39
N LEU A 84 1.57 -5.00 4.06
CA LEU A 84 2.59 -4.75 3.05
C LEU A 84 3.88 -4.23 3.68
N PHE A 85 5.00 -4.66 3.13
CA PHE A 85 6.33 -4.13 3.43
C PHE A 85 7.12 -3.99 2.13
N VAL A 86 8.09 -3.07 2.12
CA VAL A 86 9.06 -2.96 1.03
C VAL A 86 10.46 -3.15 1.60
N ARG A 87 11.27 -3.97 0.91
CA ARG A 87 12.70 -4.11 1.22
C ARG A 87 13.50 -4.33 -0.05
N ASN A 88 14.50 -3.48 -0.28
CA ASN A 88 15.43 -3.60 -1.41
C ASN A 88 14.72 -3.74 -2.77
N GLY A 89 13.68 -2.93 -3.01
CA GLY A 89 12.90 -2.95 -4.25
C GLY A 89 11.88 -4.08 -4.38
N LYS A 90 11.83 -5.01 -3.41
CA LYS A 90 10.85 -6.10 -3.38
C LYS A 90 9.69 -5.77 -2.46
N VAL A 91 8.49 -6.18 -2.87
CA VAL A 91 7.28 -6.11 -2.05
C VAL A 91 7.16 -7.41 -1.27
N ILE A 92 6.97 -7.30 0.04
CA ILE A 92 6.76 -8.43 0.94
C ILE A 92 5.35 -8.30 1.50
N MET A 93 4.58 -9.37 1.40
CA MET A 93 3.16 -9.41 1.77
C MET A 93 2.97 -10.46 2.85
N LEU A 94 2.23 -10.10 3.90
CA LEU A 94 1.60 -11.08 4.78
C LEU A 94 0.18 -11.27 4.28
N THR A 95 -0.16 -12.49 3.87
CA THR A 95 -1.49 -12.81 3.33
C THR A 95 -2.18 -13.87 4.18
N THR A 96 -3.51 -13.85 4.15
CA THR A 96 -4.37 -14.91 4.68
C THR A 96 -5.05 -15.61 3.50
N GLU A 97 -4.78 -16.91 3.38
CA GLU A 97 -5.30 -17.78 2.32
C GLU A 97 -6.32 -18.77 2.91
N MET A 98 -7.31 -19.17 2.11
CA MET A 98 -8.23 -20.26 2.42
C MET A 98 -8.00 -21.42 1.43
N PRO A 99 -7.11 -22.38 1.75
CA PRO A 99 -6.87 -23.52 0.89
C PRO A 99 -8.14 -24.40 0.79
N TYR A 100 -8.54 -24.72 -0.44
CA TYR A 100 -9.75 -25.49 -0.76
C TYR A 100 -9.88 -26.85 -0.04
N GLU A 101 -8.78 -27.40 0.49
CA GLU A 101 -8.80 -28.75 1.07
C GLU A 101 -9.35 -28.80 2.50
N ASN A 102 -9.32 -27.70 3.27
CA ASN A 102 -9.58 -27.79 4.72
C ASN A 102 -10.43 -26.66 5.35
N ASP A 103 -10.84 -25.61 4.62
CA ASP A 103 -11.53 -24.42 5.17
C ASP A 103 -10.79 -23.78 6.38
N VAL A 104 -9.46 -23.96 6.44
CA VAL A 104 -8.61 -23.38 7.49
C VAL A 104 -7.91 -22.16 6.93
N GLU A 105 -8.06 -21.01 7.58
CA GLU A 105 -7.26 -19.83 7.29
C GLU A 105 -5.78 -20.11 7.59
N VAL A 106 -4.93 -19.94 6.58
CA VAL A 106 -3.48 -20.08 6.71
C VAL A 106 -2.83 -18.75 6.39
N GLN A 107 -1.90 -18.32 7.23
CA GLN A 107 -1.08 -17.15 6.94
C GLN A 107 0.13 -17.55 6.11
N SER A 108 0.43 -16.78 5.07
CA SER A 108 1.61 -16.97 4.23
C SER A 108 2.40 -15.66 4.07
N VAL A 109 3.67 -15.80 3.72
CA VAL A 109 4.54 -14.66 3.39
C VAL A 109 4.92 -14.80 1.92
N GLN A 110 4.51 -13.82 1.12
CA GLN A 110 4.82 -13.77 -0.30
C GLN A 110 5.81 -12.65 -0.57
N ILE A 111 6.77 -12.91 -1.46
CA ILE A 111 7.77 -11.93 -1.88
C ILE A 111 7.66 -11.78 -3.39
N PHE A 112 7.43 -10.54 -3.82
CA PHE A 112 7.19 -10.17 -5.20
C PHE A 112 8.25 -9.16 -5.66
N ASP A 113 8.75 -9.32 -6.88
CA ASP A 113 9.60 -8.34 -7.55
C ASP A 113 8.81 -7.58 -8.63
N PRO A 114 8.46 -6.30 -8.41
CA PRO A 114 7.69 -5.52 -9.37
C PRO A 114 8.42 -5.21 -10.68
N ASN A 115 9.74 -5.46 -10.74
CA ASN A 115 10.57 -5.15 -11.90
C ASN A 115 10.99 -6.40 -12.70
N GLU A 116 10.66 -7.61 -12.25
CA GLU A 116 10.85 -8.81 -13.07
C GLU A 116 9.76 -8.83 -14.15
N ASN A 117 10.16 -8.64 -15.40
CA ASN A 117 9.28 -8.84 -16.54
C ASN A 117 8.98 -10.35 -16.67
N GLU A 118 7.70 -10.72 -16.71
CA GLU A 118 7.26 -12.04 -17.16
C GLU A 118 7.67 -12.34 -18.61
#